data_AF-A0A9D8PHF9-F1
#
_entry.id   AF-A0A9D8PHF9-F1
#
_cell.length_a   1.000
_cell.length_b   1.000
_cell.length_c   1.000
_cell.angle_alpha   90.00
_cell.angle_beta   90.00
_cell.angle_gamma   90.00
#
_symmetry.space_group_name_H-M   'P 1'
#
loop_
_entity.id
_entity.type
_entity.pdbx_description
1 polymer ?
#
loop_
_entity_poly.entity_id
_entity_poly.type
_entity_poly.pdbx_seq_one_letter_code
_entity_poly.pdbx_strand_id
1 'polypeptide(L)'
;AGKATMTREELIGLISADAKFLDERDAIAAYINTLKAGEGLSEAAIREGYTRFKAEQSARQLAAIATKHGLDPAALQAFVDGILARMIFDGEQLSDLMAPLALGWKARSQAELALMADLVPLLARRAGGREIAGLNAYEQ
;
A
#
# COMPACT_ATOMS: atom_id res chain seq x y z
N ALA A 1 3.04 -8.92 34.97
CA ALA A 1 1.93 -8.63 34.05
C ALA A 1 1.16 -9.94 33.82
N GLY A 2 -0.14 -9.94 34.10
CA GLY A 2 -0.98 -11.15 34.02
C GLY A 2 -1.37 -11.48 32.58
N LYS A 3 -1.48 -12.77 32.26
CA LYS A 3 -2.07 -13.22 31.00
C LYS A 3 -3.56 -12.87 31.01
N ALA A 4 -3.98 -11.99 30.11
CA ALA A 4 -5.40 -11.69 29.88
C ALA A 4 -5.88 -12.51 28.68
N THR A 5 -7.03 -13.16 28.82
CA THR A 5 -7.72 -13.79 27.69
C THR A 5 -8.57 -12.73 27.03
N MET A 6 -8.25 -12.38 25.78
CA MET A 6 -9.01 -11.41 24.98
C MET A 6 -9.73 -12.11 23.83
N THR A 7 -10.94 -11.67 23.55
CA THR A 7 -11.70 -12.04 22.37
C THR A 7 -11.13 -11.37 21.12
N ARG A 8 -11.51 -11.88 19.92
CA ARG A 8 -11.13 -11.25 18.65
C ARG A 8 -11.60 -9.80 18.56
N GLU A 9 -12.80 -9.49 19.05
CA GLU A 9 -13.34 -8.12 19.06
C GLU A 9 -12.56 -7.18 19.97
N GLU A 10 -12.14 -7.63 21.15
CA GLU A 10 -11.29 -6.86 22.05
C GLU A 10 -9.92 -6.58 21.44
N LEU A 11 -9.33 -7.57 20.74
CA LEU A 11 -8.07 -7.38 20.00
C LEU A 11 -8.21 -6.38 18.85
N ILE A 12 -9.32 -6.42 18.11
CA ILE A 12 -9.62 -5.44 17.06
C ILE A 12 -9.70 -4.04 17.67
N GLY A 13 -10.48 -3.87 18.74
CA GLY A 13 -10.61 -2.58 19.42
C GLY A 13 -9.28 -2.04 19.96
N LEU A 14 -8.45 -2.91 20.55
CA LEU A 14 -7.14 -2.57 21.07
C LEU A 14 -6.21 -2.02 19.98
N ILE A 15 -6.18 -2.66 18.81
CA ILE A 15 -5.31 -2.23 17.70
C ILE A 15 -5.89 -0.96 17.05
N SER A 16 -7.21 -0.91 16.83
CA SER A 16 -7.90 0.25 16.25
C SER A 16 -7.82 1.51 17.12
N ALA A 17 -7.56 1.38 18.43
CA ALA A 17 -7.37 2.53 19.32
C ALA A 17 -6.10 3.34 19.02
N ASP A 18 -5.17 2.80 18.23
CA ASP A 18 -4.00 3.54 17.76
C ASP A 18 -4.42 4.52 16.66
N ALA A 19 -4.06 5.80 16.82
CA ALA A 19 -4.46 6.87 15.90
C ALA A 19 -4.09 6.57 14.43
N LYS A 20 -3.00 5.83 14.20
CA LYS A 20 -2.56 5.45 12.84
C LYS A 20 -3.40 4.36 12.17
N PHE A 21 -4.34 3.73 12.90
CA PHE A 21 -5.17 2.64 12.41
C PHE A 21 -6.68 2.89 12.58
N LEU A 22 -7.08 4.12 12.90
CA LEU A 22 -8.49 4.48 13.16
C LEU A 22 -9.43 4.05 12.01
N ASP A 23 -8.99 4.23 10.76
CA ASP A 23 -9.77 3.91 9.56
C ASP A 23 -9.50 2.48 9.03
N GLU A 24 -8.82 1.63 9.80
CA GLU A 24 -8.36 0.32 9.36
C GLU A 24 -9.05 -0.86 10.05
N ARG A 25 -10.17 -0.61 10.75
CA ARG A 25 -10.87 -1.63 11.55
C ARG A 25 -11.16 -2.93 10.79
N ASP A 26 -11.62 -2.83 9.54
CA ASP A 26 -11.92 -4.02 8.71
C ASP A 26 -10.65 -4.79 8.32
N ALA A 27 -9.56 -4.08 8.03
CA ALA A 27 -8.27 -4.70 7.71
C ALA A 27 -7.65 -5.37 8.95
N ILE A 28 -7.80 -4.75 10.13
CA ILE A 28 -7.43 -5.35 11.42
C ILE A 28 -8.25 -6.61 11.67
N ALA A 29 -9.57 -6.57 11.46
CA ALA A 29 -10.45 -7.72 11.64
C ALA A 29 -10.04 -8.89 10.73
N ALA A 30 -9.73 -8.60 9.45
CA ALA A 30 -9.23 -9.60 8.52
C ALA A 30 -7.93 -10.25 9.01
N TYR A 31 -6.96 -9.45 9.50
CA TYR A 31 -5.71 -9.96 10.05
C TYR A 31 -5.94 -10.78 11.33
N ILE A 32 -6.70 -10.27 12.30
CA ILE A 32 -7.00 -10.98 13.55
C ILE A 32 -7.66 -12.33 13.25
N ASN A 33 -8.55 -12.42 12.26
CA ASN A 33 -9.15 -13.68 11.84
C ASN A 33 -8.15 -14.72 11.31
N THR A 34 -6.98 -14.30 10.83
CA THR A 34 -5.89 -15.22 10.44
C THR A 34 -5.14 -15.80 11.63
N LEU A 35 -5.22 -15.17 12.81
CA LEU A 35 -4.52 -15.63 14.01
C LEU A 35 -5.18 -16.87 14.61
N LYS A 36 -4.34 -17.82 15.03
CA LYS A 36 -4.77 -19.06 15.69
C LYS A 36 -5.22 -18.77 17.11
N ALA A 37 -6.44 -19.18 17.45
CA ALA A 37 -6.95 -19.07 18.82
C ALA A 37 -6.10 -19.91 19.78
N GLY A 38 -5.81 -19.37 20.97
CA GLY A 38 -5.00 -20.03 22.00
C GLY A 38 -3.49 -19.87 21.85
N GLU A 39 -3.01 -19.19 20.79
CA GLU A 39 -1.61 -18.78 20.71
C GLU A 39 -1.36 -17.58 21.63
N GLY A 40 -0.40 -17.72 22.56
CA GLY A 40 -0.06 -16.69 23.53
C GLY A 40 0.77 -15.59 22.89
N LEU A 41 0.13 -14.70 22.13
CA LEU A 41 0.77 -13.53 21.54
C LEU A 41 0.67 -12.33 22.48
N SER A 42 1.74 -11.55 22.57
CA SER A 42 1.69 -10.23 23.22
C SER A 42 1.01 -9.21 22.31
N GLU A 43 0.42 -8.16 22.89
CA GLU A 43 -0.14 -7.05 22.12
C GLU A 43 0.88 -6.47 21.13
N ALA A 44 2.14 -6.29 21.57
CA ALA A 44 3.22 -5.80 20.72
C ALA A 44 3.44 -6.71 19.50
N ALA A 45 3.49 -8.03 19.70
CA ALA A 45 3.64 -8.99 18.61
C ALA A 45 2.45 -8.95 17.63
N ILE A 46 1.22 -8.76 18.14
CA ILE A 46 0.03 -8.66 17.29
C ILE A 46 0.08 -7.37 16.46
N ARG A 47 0.48 -6.22 17.04
CA ARG A 47 0.62 -4.94 16.33
C ARG A 47 1.73 -4.99 15.28
N GLU A 48 2.88 -5.58 15.61
CA GLU A 48 3.98 -5.77 14.65
C GLU A 48 3.57 -6.70 13.52
N GLY A 49 2.92 -7.82 13.84
CA GLY A 49 2.41 -8.76 12.85
C GLY A 49 1.37 -8.14 11.92
N TYR A 50 0.49 -7.27 12.43
CA TYR A 50 -0.45 -6.51 11.59
C TYR A 50 0.30 -5.55 10.66
N THR A 51 1.30 -4.82 11.18
CA THR A 51 2.13 -3.93 10.36
C THR A 51 2.81 -4.69 9.22
N ARG A 52 3.36 -5.86 9.51
CA ARG A 52 3.96 -6.76 8.51
C ARG A 52 2.93 -7.27 7.50
N PHE A 53 1.76 -7.70 7.97
CA PHE A 53 0.66 -8.16 7.12
C PHE A 53 0.26 -7.09 6.10
N LYS A 54 0.16 -5.82 6.53
CA LYS A 54 -0.10 -4.71 5.59
C LYS A 54 1.04 -4.52 4.60
N ALA A 55 2.30 -4.55 5.05
CA ALA A 55 3.44 -4.40 4.17
C ALA A 55 3.45 -5.49 3.08
N GLU A 56 3.18 -6.74 3.45
CA GLU A 56 3.09 -7.87 2.52
C GLU A 56 1.91 -7.73 1.55
N GLN A 57 0.73 -7.35 2.03
CA GLN A 57 -0.44 -7.11 1.16
C GLN A 57 -0.17 -5.97 0.17
N SER A 58 0.44 -4.90 0.66
CA SER A 58 0.82 -3.72 -0.11
C SER A 58 1.85 -4.05 -1.20
N ALA A 59 2.85 -4.88 -0.87
CA ALA A 59 3.84 -5.38 -1.83
C ALA A 59 3.20 -6.30 -2.88
N ARG A 60 2.28 -7.19 -2.47
CA ARG A 60 1.55 -8.07 -3.41
C ARG A 60 0.67 -7.29 -4.36
N GLN A 61 -0.06 -6.28 -3.86
CA GLN A 61 -0.88 -5.40 -4.70
C GLN A 61 -0.02 -4.68 -5.73
N LEU A 62 1.13 -4.13 -5.32
CA LEU A 62 2.02 -3.42 -6.23
C LEU A 62 2.67 -4.35 -7.25
N ALA A 63 3.06 -5.56 -6.85
CA ALA A 63 3.58 -6.58 -7.77
C ALA A 63 2.52 -7.02 -8.81
N ALA A 64 1.25 -7.10 -8.40
CA ALA A 64 0.15 -7.40 -9.32
C ALA A 64 -0.05 -6.28 -10.35
N ILE A 65 0.03 -5.00 -9.92
CA ILE A 65 -0.01 -3.84 -10.83
C ILE A 65 1.18 -3.88 -11.78
N ALA A 66 2.40 -4.10 -11.28
CA ALA A 66 3.60 -4.21 -12.12
C ALA A 66 3.42 -5.28 -13.19
N THR A 67 2.97 -6.47 -12.79
CA THR A 67 2.71 -7.59 -13.71
C THR A 67 1.65 -7.25 -14.75
N LYS A 68 0.54 -6.59 -14.35
CA LYS A 68 -0.53 -6.15 -15.25
C LYS A 68 -0.02 -5.22 -16.35
N HIS A 69 0.96 -4.36 -16.03
CA HIS A 69 1.53 -3.37 -16.94
C HIS A 69 2.85 -3.79 -17.61
N GLY A 70 3.30 -5.03 -17.36
CA GLY A 70 4.55 -5.55 -17.92
C GLY A 70 5.81 -4.92 -17.33
N LEU A 71 5.72 -4.31 -16.15
CA LEU A 71 6.81 -3.63 -15.46
C LEU A 71 7.52 -4.56 -14.47
N ASP A 72 8.79 -4.26 -14.21
CA ASP A 72 9.53 -4.88 -13.12
C ASP A 72 8.95 -4.44 -11.76
N PRO A 73 8.58 -5.37 -10.87
CA PRO A 73 8.00 -5.03 -9.56
C PRO A 73 8.92 -4.16 -8.69
N ALA A 74 10.24 -4.34 -8.76
CA ALA A 74 11.17 -3.56 -7.96
C ALA A 74 11.31 -2.13 -8.50
N ALA A 75 11.33 -1.96 -9.83
CA ALA A 75 11.31 -0.64 -10.46
C ALA A 75 10.03 0.15 -10.12
N LEU A 76 8.86 -0.50 -10.19
CA LEU A 76 7.60 0.13 -9.81
C LEU A 76 7.57 0.48 -8.32
N GLN A 77 8.10 -0.39 -7.46
CA GLN A 77 8.22 -0.13 -6.03
C GLN A 77 9.11 1.08 -5.74
N ALA A 78 10.27 1.19 -6.38
CA ALA A 78 11.17 2.33 -6.23
C ALA A 78 10.52 3.65 -6.69
N PHE A 79 9.77 3.61 -7.79
CA PHE A 79 9.00 4.76 -8.27
C PHE A 79 7.97 5.24 -7.25
N VAL A 80 7.14 4.32 -6.72
CA VAL A 80 6.14 4.64 -5.68
C VAL A 80 6.78 5.15 -4.40
N ASP A 81 7.88 4.53 -3.95
CA ASP A 81 8.59 4.96 -2.75
C ASP A 81 9.21 6.36 -2.94
N GLY A 82 9.75 6.64 -4.12
CA GLY A 82 10.29 7.96 -4.47
C GLY A 82 9.25 9.07 -4.47
N ILE A 83 8.01 8.77 -4.88
CA ILE A 83 6.87 9.69 -4.79
C ILE A 83 6.51 9.93 -3.33
N LEU A 84 6.29 8.87 -2.55
CA LEU A 84 5.83 8.96 -1.16
C LEU A 84 6.88 9.59 -0.22
N ALA A 85 8.17 9.41 -0.50
CA ALA A 85 9.24 10.03 0.28
C ALA A 85 9.26 11.55 0.14
N ARG A 86 8.98 12.07 -1.07
CA ARG A 86 9.04 13.51 -1.39
C ARG A 86 7.68 14.18 -1.42
N MET A 87 6.60 13.41 -1.48
CA MET A 87 5.24 13.86 -1.81
C MET A 87 5.18 14.63 -3.14
N ILE A 88 5.95 14.17 -4.13
CA ILE A 88 6.05 14.78 -5.46
C ILE A 88 5.97 13.67 -6.50
N PHE A 89 5.02 13.79 -7.41
CA PHE A 89 4.94 13.00 -8.64
C PHE A 89 5.79 13.65 -9.72
N ASP A 90 6.64 12.85 -10.35
CA ASP A 90 7.59 13.27 -11.37
C ASP A 90 7.29 12.53 -12.68
N GLY A 91 6.81 13.27 -13.68
CA GLY A 91 6.45 12.71 -14.99
C GLY A 91 7.65 12.20 -15.80
N GLU A 92 8.86 12.71 -15.54
CA GLU A 92 10.08 12.19 -16.17
C GLU A 92 10.39 10.80 -15.61
N GLN A 93 10.24 10.60 -14.29
CA GLN A 93 10.42 9.27 -13.67
C GLN A 93 9.38 8.26 -14.15
N LEU A 94 8.14 8.71 -14.42
CA LEU A 94 7.14 7.85 -15.06
C LEU A 94 7.59 7.46 -16.48
N SER A 95 8.10 8.42 -17.26
CA SER A 95 8.61 8.16 -18.61
C SER A 95 9.78 7.16 -18.60
N ASP A 96 10.70 7.29 -17.63
CA ASP A 96 11.84 6.40 -17.44
C ASP A 96 11.41 4.99 -17.02
N LEU A 97 10.42 4.88 -16.14
CA LEU A 97 9.84 3.59 -15.73
C LEU A 97 9.28 2.82 -16.94
N MET A 98 8.71 3.54 -17.92
CA MET A 98 8.10 2.95 -19.12
C MET A 98 9.10 2.70 -20.25
N ALA A 99 10.31 3.29 -20.19
CA ALA A 99 11.31 3.20 -21.24
C ALA A 99 11.70 1.75 -21.63
N PRO A 100 11.86 0.79 -20.69
CA PRO A 100 12.18 -0.60 -21.01
C PRO A 100 11.12 -1.31 -21.87
N LEU A 101 9.87 -0.84 -21.86
CA LEU A 101 8.80 -1.42 -22.68
C LEU A 101 8.95 -1.10 -24.17
N ALA A 102 9.87 -0.20 -24.55
CA ALA A 102 10.18 0.18 -25.93
C ALA A 102 8.94 0.59 -26.75
N LEU A 103 7.95 1.20 -26.08
CA LEU A 103 6.70 1.64 -26.71
C LEU A 103 6.91 2.93 -27.52
N GLY A 104 6.27 2.99 -28.68
CA GLY A 104 6.12 4.24 -29.44
C GLY A 104 5.27 5.27 -28.67
N TRP A 105 5.43 6.56 -28.99
CA TRP A 105 4.87 7.68 -28.19
C TRP A 105 3.38 7.53 -27.85
N LYS A 106 2.54 7.16 -28.81
CA LYS A 106 1.09 7.01 -28.59
C LYS A 106 0.74 5.83 -27.66
N ALA A 107 1.41 4.69 -27.86
CA ALA A 107 1.21 3.50 -27.03
C ALA A 107 1.73 3.73 -25.61
N ARG A 108 2.85 4.46 -25.47
CA ARG A 108 3.41 4.85 -24.18
C ARG A 108 2.43 5.69 -23.38
N SER A 109 1.89 6.78 -23.95
CA SER A 109 0.93 7.63 -23.24
C SER A 109 -0.32 6.87 -22.79
N GLN A 110 -0.80 5.90 -23.58
CA GLN A 110 -1.93 5.05 -23.16
C GLN A 110 -1.57 4.13 -21.99
N ALA A 111 -0.37 3.54 -22.03
CA ALA A 111 0.11 2.66 -20.96
C ALA A 111 0.39 3.44 -19.66
N GLU A 112 0.93 4.66 -19.76
CA GLU A 112 1.11 5.57 -18.62
C GLU A 112 -0.23 5.91 -17.95
N LEU A 113 -1.23 6.31 -18.74
CA LEU A 113 -2.58 6.58 -18.21
C LEU A 113 -3.20 5.35 -17.54
N ALA A 114 -3.04 4.16 -18.14
CA ALA A 114 -3.55 2.93 -17.57
C ALA A 114 -2.84 2.55 -16.26
N LEU A 115 -1.53 2.75 -16.18
CA LEU A 115 -0.75 2.54 -14.96
C LEU A 115 -1.20 3.51 -13.87
N MET A 116 -1.30 4.79 -14.19
CA MET A 116 -1.68 5.82 -13.21
C MET A 116 -3.11 5.63 -12.69
N ALA A 117 -4.05 5.16 -13.52
CA ALA A 117 -5.39 4.80 -13.06
C ALA A 117 -5.38 3.73 -11.95
N ASP A 118 -4.44 2.78 -11.98
CA ASP A 118 -4.29 1.78 -10.91
C ASP A 118 -3.46 2.31 -9.72
N LEU A 119 -2.51 3.22 -9.96
CA LEU A 119 -1.61 3.74 -8.92
C LEU A 119 -2.20 4.88 -8.09
N VAL A 120 -3.01 5.77 -8.68
CA VAL A 120 -3.57 6.95 -7.99
C VAL A 120 -4.32 6.55 -6.71
N PRO A 121 -5.23 5.56 -6.70
CA PRO A 121 -5.92 5.16 -5.47
C PRO A 121 -4.97 4.61 -4.40
N LEU A 122 -3.91 3.90 -4.81
CA LEU A 122 -2.89 3.37 -3.92
C LEU A 122 -2.03 4.48 -3.32
N LEU A 123 -1.61 5.46 -4.14
CA LEU A 123 -0.84 6.61 -3.71
C LEU A 123 -1.64 7.48 -2.72
N ALA A 124 -2.90 7.79 -3.02
CA ALA A 124 -3.77 8.57 -2.13
C ALA A 124 -3.95 7.88 -0.78
N ARG A 125 -4.20 6.56 -0.77
CA ARG A 125 -4.31 5.77 0.47
C ARG A 125 -3.01 5.79 1.27
N ARG A 126 -1.86 5.63 0.61
CA ARG A 126 -0.55 5.61 1.27
C ARG A 126 -0.07 6.99 1.74
N ALA A 127 -0.52 8.07 1.08
CA ALA A 127 -0.22 9.44 1.48
C ALA A 127 -0.99 9.87 2.75
N GLY A 128 -2.05 9.14 3.14
CA GLY A 128 -2.79 9.40 4.37
C GLY A 128 -3.43 10.79 4.40
N GLY A 129 -3.97 11.24 3.27
CA GLY A 129 -4.58 12.58 3.14
C GLY A 129 -3.59 13.72 2.89
N ARG A 130 -2.29 13.43 2.80
CA ARG A 130 -1.30 14.42 2.33
C ARG A 130 -1.40 14.58 0.82
N GLU A 131 -1.32 15.81 0.35
CA GLU A 131 -1.26 16.12 -1.08
C GLU A 131 0.06 15.63 -1.70
N ILE A 132 -0.01 15.05 -2.89
CA ILE A 132 1.15 14.72 -3.73
C ILE A 132 1.19 15.72 -4.89
N ALA A 133 2.20 16.59 -4.90
CA ALA A 133 2.35 17.59 -5.94
C ALA A 133 2.53 16.93 -7.32
N GLY A 134 1.83 17.42 -8.35
CA GLY A 134 1.91 16.91 -9.73
C GLY A 134 1.03 15.68 -10.03
N LEU A 135 0.38 15.08 -9.03
CA LEU A 135 -0.52 13.94 -9.24
C LEU A 135 -1.87 14.35 -9.86
N ASN A 136 -2.25 15.62 -9.70
CA ASN A 136 -3.50 16.23 -10.22
C ASN A 136 -3.74 16.04 -11.72
N ALA A 137 -2.68 15.82 -12.51
CA ALA A 137 -2.79 15.48 -13.93
C ALA A 137 -3.55 14.16 -14.19
N TYR A 138 -3.70 13.31 -13.17
CA TYR A 138 -4.33 11.99 -13.23
C TYR A 138 -5.55 11.83 -12.32
N GLU A 139 -5.95 12.88 -11.59
CA GLU A 139 -7.08 12.87 -10.63
C GLU A 139 -8.38 13.44 -11.23
N GLN A 140 -8.45 13.57 -12.56
CA GLN A 140 -9.58 14.13 -13.31
C GLN A 140 -10.84 13.26 -13.26
#